data_AF-A0A529K6Q3-F1
#
_entry.id   AF-A0A529K6Q3-F1
#
_cell.length_a   1.000
_cell.length_b   1.000
_cell.length_c   1.000
_cell.angle_alpha   90.00
_cell.angle_beta   90.00
_cell.angle_gamma   90.00
#
_symmetry.space_group_name_H-M   'P 1'
#
loop_
_entity.id
_entity.type
_entity.pdbx_description
1 polymer ?
#
loop_
_entity_poly.entity_id
_entity_poly.type
_entity_poly.pdbx_seq_one_letter_code
_entity_poly.pdbx_strand_id
1 'polypeptide(L)'
;VQMVRESDRAWHAGKSSWFGRSDINSCSLGIEIVNPGHSLGYRSFPKPQIDAVIGLCKGIVQRHSIPAQRVLAHSDVAPGRKIDPGEKFPWKALFEAGVGHLVEAAPLRRGAVLKAGDANAEVEALQSMLALYGYGVEISGYFDRHTEIVVEAFQRHFR
;
A
#
# COMPACT_ATOMS: atom_id res chain seq x y z
N VAL A 1 21.04 -5.78 -3.01
CA VAL A 1 21.96 -4.89 -3.75
C VAL A 1 21.43 -3.47 -3.63
N GLN A 2 22.31 -2.47 -3.50
CA GLN A 2 21.91 -1.06 -3.52
C GLN A 2 22.28 -0.47 -4.89
N MET A 3 21.27 0.03 -5.62
CA MET A 3 21.47 0.61 -6.95
C MET A 3 21.60 2.13 -6.92
N VAL A 4 20.97 2.79 -5.93
CA VAL A 4 20.94 4.25 -5.76
C VAL A 4 21.18 4.58 -4.29
N ARG A 5 21.90 5.66 -3.99
CA ARG A 5 22.12 6.13 -2.62
C ARG A 5 20.79 6.59 -2.02
N GLU A 6 20.59 6.42 -0.71
CA GLU A 6 19.35 6.85 -0.05
C GLU A 6 19.13 8.38 -0.11
N SER A 7 20.20 9.16 -0.26
CA SER A 7 20.15 10.61 -0.43
C SER A 7 19.82 11.06 -1.87
N ASP A 8 19.81 10.14 -2.82
CA ASP A 8 19.58 10.42 -4.23
C ASP A 8 18.16 9.98 -4.64
N ARG A 9 17.60 10.67 -5.62
CA ARG A 9 16.28 10.34 -6.16
C ARG A 9 16.35 9.15 -7.12
N ALA A 10 15.88 7.99 -6.66
CA ALA A 10 15.61 6.85 -7.55
C ALA A 10 14.30 7.04 -8.33
N TRP A 11 14.16 6.36 -9.47
CA TRP A 11 12.96 6.39 -10.30
C TRP A 11 12.20 5.06 -10.15
N HIS A 12 11.27 5.00 -9.20
CA HIS A 12 10.56 3.75 -8.87
C HIS A 12 9.04 3.94 -8.75
N ALA A 13 8.57 4.99 -8.09
CA ALA A 13 7.15 5.23 -7.82
C ALA A 13 6.38 5.79 -9.02
N GLY A 14 7.04 6.46 -9.98
CA GLY A 14 6.38 7.09 -11.14
C GLY A 14 5.28 8.10 -10.75
N LYS A 15 4.22 8.24 -11.57
CA LYS A 15 3.04 9.06 -11.24
C LYS A 15 2.31 8.46 -10.04
N SER A 16 2.45 9.10 -8.89
CA SER A 16 2.04 8.57 -7.58
C SER A 16 1.74 9.70 -6.60
N SER A 17 0.96 9.40 -5.57
CA SER A 17 0.61 10.33 -4.49
C SER A 17 0.28 9.61 -3.17
N TRP A 18 0.59 10.26 -2.05
CA TRP A 18 0.25 9.79 -0.70
C TRP A 18 0.12 10.99 0.24
N PHE A 19 -0.93 11.04 1.07
CA PHE A 19 -1.22 12.19 1.96
C PHE A 19 -1.18 13.54 1.23
N GLY A 20 -1.83 13.62 0.06
CA GLY A 20 -1.88 14.84 -0.76
C GLY A 20 -0.55 15.26 -1.39
N ARG A 21 0.55 14.54 -1.15
CA ARG A 21 1.84 14.80 -1.79
C ARG A 21 1.95 13.99 -3.07
N SER A 22 2.18 14.66 -4.19
CA SER A 22 2.57 14.05 -5.46
C SER A 22 4.09 13.83 -5.55
N ASP A 23 4.54 13.13 -6.60
CA ASP A 23 5.96 12.86 -6.88
C ASP A 23 6.66 12.11 -5.74
N ILE A 24 6.14 10.92 -5.41
CA ILE A 24 6.63 10.12 -4.29
C ILE A 24 8.11 9.77 -4.42
N ASN A 25 8.65 9.63 -5.64
CA ASN A 25 10.09 9.44 -5.88
C ASN A 25 10.96 10.47 -5.12
N SER A 26 10.49 11.71 -4.96
CA SER A 26 11.26 12.79 -4.31
C SER A 26 11.22 12.73 -2.78
N CYS A 27 10.40 11.86 -2.19
CA CYS A 27 10.28 11.70 -0.74
C CYS A 27 10.16 10.23 -0.29
N SER A 28 10.69 9.29 -1.07
CA SER A 28 10.65 7.86 -0.74
C SER A 28 11.92 7.12 -1.12
N LEU A 29 12.11 5.97 -0.49
CA LEU A 29 13.10 4.97 -0.88
C LEU A 29 12.36 3.77 -1.51
N GLY A 30 12.81 3.32 -2.68
CA GLY A 30 12.25 2.17 -3.39
C GLY A 30 13.01 0.88 -3.09
N ILE A 31 12.28 -0.19 -2.76
CA ILE A 31 12.83 -1.54 -2.59
C ILE A 31 12.15 -2.45 -3.62
N GLU A 32 12.92 -2.93 -4.58
CA GLU A 32 12.46 -3.90 -5.57
C GLU A 32 12.70 -5.32 -5.06
N ILE A 33 11.65 -6.15 -5.12
CA ILE A 33 11.66 -7.52 -4.61
C ILE A 33 11.36 -8.45 -5.77
N VAL A 34 12.36 -9.25 -6.16
CA VAL A 34 12.23 -10.16 -7.32
C VAL A 34 11.09 -11.13 -7.09
N ASN A 35 10.03 -10.99 -7.88
CA ASN A 35 8.87 -11.87 -7.95
C ASN A 35 8.34 -11.84 -9.40
N PRO A 36 7.89 -12.97 -9.98
CA PRO A 36 7.32 -12.97 -11.32
C PRO A 36 6.12 -12.04 -11.52
N GLY A 37 5.40 -11.70 -10.45
CA GLY A 37 4.23 -10.80 -10.51
C GLY A 37 3.02 -11.44 -11.19
N HIS A 38 1.88 -10.72 -11.19
CA HIS A 38 0.58 -11.23 -11.63
C HIS A 38 0.57 -11.75 -13.07
N SER A 39 1.34 -11.16 -13.97
CA SER A 39 1.36 -11.55 -15.39
C SER A 39 2.21 -12.79 -15.69
N LEU A 40 3.10 -13.21 -14.79
CA LEU A 40 4.09 -14.28 -15.07
C LEU A 40 4.11 -15.36 -13.99
N GLY A 41 2.98 -15.64 -13.36
CA GLY A 41 2.86 -16.70 -12.34
C GLY A 41 3.18 -16.20 -10.94
N TYR A 42 2.39 -15.23 -10.46
CA TYR A 42 2.53 -14.64 -9.14
C TYR A 42 2.53 -15.70 -8.04
N ARG A 43 3.58 -15.69 -7.23
CA ARG A 43 3.83 -16.72 -6.20
C ARG A 43 4.23 -16.09 -4.89
N SER A 44 4.10 -16.85 -3.82
CA SER A 44 4.54 -16.43 -2.50
C SER A 44 6.04 -16.13 -2.50
N PHE A 45 6.43 -15.14 -1.72
CA PHE A 45 7.81 -14.72 -1.57
C PHE A 45 8.57 -15.71 -0.68
N PRO A 46 9.74 -16.23 -1.09
CA PRO A 46 10.52 -17.15 -0.26
C PRO A 46 10.90 -16.52 1.08
N LYS A 47 10.85 -17.31 2.16
CA LYS A 47 11.17 -16.83 3.52
C LYS A 47 12.54 -16.11 3.61
N PRO A 48 13.65 -16.62 3.03
CA PRO A 48 14.93 -15.90 3.09
C PRO A 48 14.91 -14.51 2.43
N GLN A 49 14.09 -14.33 1.38
CA GLN A 49 13.91 -13.04 0.73
C GLN A 49 13.17 -12.07 1.65
N ILE A 50 12.13 -12.55 2.34
CA ILE A 50 11.34 -11.74 3.28
C ILE A 50 12.13 -11.38 4.52
N ASP A 51 12.92 -12.30 5.07
CA ASP A 51 13.80 -12.03 6.20
C ASP A 51 14.83 -10.92 5.85
N ALA A 52 15.37 -10.94 4.63
CA ALA A 52 16.27 -9.89 4.13
C ALA A 52 15.56 -8.54 3.97
N VAL A 53 14.32 -8.53 3.45
CA VAL A 53 13.50 -7.32 3.33
C VAL A 53 13.20 -6.72 4.71
N ILE A 54 12.82 -7.55 5.68
CA ILE A 54 12.57 -7.11 7.06
C ILE A 54 13.83 -6.47 7.66
N GLY A 55 14.99 -7.11 7.54
CA GLY A 55 16.26 -6.58 8.04
C GLY A 55 16.61 -5.23 7.42
N LEU A 56 16.46 -5.11 6.09
CA LEU A 56 16.70 -3.87 5.36
C LEU A 56 15.75 -2.74 5.81
N CYS A 57 14.44 -3.03 5.85
CA CYS A 57 13.43 -2.06 6.22
C CYS A 57 13.61 -1.57 7.67
N LYS A 58 13.96 -2.45 8.62
CA LYS A 58 14.27 -2.03 10.01
C LYS A 58 15.36 -0.97 10.05
N GLY A 59 16.46 -1.21 9.35
CA GLY A 59 17.58 -0.27 9.30
C GLY A 59 17.17 1.07 8.68
N ILE A 60 16.43 1.05 7.58
CA ILE A 60 15.96 2.26 6.88
C ILE A 60 14.99 3.06 7.77
N VAL A 61 13.97 2.38 8.31
CA VAL A 61 12.95 2.99 9.17
C VAL A 61 13.61 3.67 10.38
N GLN A 62 14.57 3.01 11.01
CA GLN A 62 15.30 3.57 12.14
C GLN A 62 16.15 4.79 11.74
N ARG A 63 16.95 4.69 10.66
CA ARG A 63 17.83 5.79 10.21
C ARG A 63 17.06 7.06 9.83
N HIS A 64 15.91 6.89 9.19
CA HIS A 64 15.12 8.01 8.66
C HIS A 64 13.90 8.36 9.52
N SER A 65 13.72 7.68 10.64
CA SER A 65 12.55 7.85 11.53
C SER A 65 11.22 7.79 10.77
N ILE A 66 11.10 6.82 9.87
CA ILE A 66 9.92 6.67 9.00
C ILE A 66 8.73 6.18 9.86
N PRO A 67 7.60 6.92 9.89
CA PRO A 67 6.39 6.44 10.56
C PRO A 67 5.91 5.12 9.98
N ALA A 68 5.38 4.23 10.82
CA ALA A 68 4.87 2.91 10.42
C ALA A 68 3.89 2.99 9.23
N GLN A 69 3.01 4.00 9.21
CA GLN A 69 2.02 4.23 8.15
C GLN A 69 2.63 4.72 6.82
N ARG A 70 3.95 4.87 6.73
CA ARG A 70 4.67 5.26 5.50
C ARG A 70 5.54 4.14 4.92
N VAL A 71 5.39 2.92 5.42
CA VAL A 71 5.83 1.71 4.72
C VAL A 71 4.65 1.25 3.88
N LEU A 72 4.73 1.45 2.56
CA LEU A 72 3.60 1.38 1.65
C LEU A 72 3.87 0.41 0.49
N ALA A 73 2.80 -0.12 -0.07
CA ALA A 73 2.81 -0.77 -1.37
C ALA A 73 2.93 0.28 -2.50
N HIS A 74 3.38 -0.15 -3.68
CA HIS A 74 3.28 0.69 -4.87
C HIS A 74 1.81 0.88 -5.26
N SER A 75 0.96 -0.13 -5.03
CA SER A 75 -0.48 -0.04 -5.21
C SER A 75 -1.13 1.03 -4.32
N ASP A 76 -0.58 1.33 -3.14
CA ASP A 76 -1.15 2.36 -2.26
C ASP A 76 -0.95 3.76 -2.82
N VAL A 77 0.25 4.02 -3.36
CA VAL A 77 0.63 5.34 -3.86
C VAL A 77 0.29 5.54 -5.35
N ALA A 78 0.00 4.46 -6.08
CA ALA A 78 -0.45 4.52 -7.46
C ALA A 78 -1.60 3.53 -7.76
N PRO A 79 -2.75 3.65 -7.06
CA PRO A 79 -3.90 2.77 -7.25
C PRO A 79 -4.33 2.73 -8.73
N GLY A 80 -4.67 1.53 -9.22
CA GLY A 80 -5.16 1.30 -10.58
C GLY A 80 -4.06 1.26 -11.66
N ARG A 81 -2.91 1.88 -11.40
CA ARG A 81 -1.71 1.77 -12.28
C ARG A 81 -0.79 0.64 -11.85
N LYS A 82 -0.74 0.38 -10.53
CA LYS A 82 0.19 -0.56 -9.90
C LYS A 82 -0.56 -1.48 -8.96
N ILE A 83 -0.09 -2.72 -8.90
CA ILE A 83 -0.67 -3.81 -8.09
C ILE A 83 0.39 -4.47 -7.19
N ASP A 84 1.66 -4.11 -7.36
CA ASP A 84 2.80 -4.58 -6.59
C ASP A 84 2.87 -3.95 -5.18
N PRO A 85 3.37 -4.68 -4.17
CA PRO A 85 3.93 -6.03 -4.25
C PRO A 85 2.88 -7.16 -4.26
N GLY A 86 1.59 -6.79 -4.22
CA GLY A 86 0.43 -7.68 -4.33
C GLY A 86 0.04 -8.38 -3.04
N GLU A 87 -1.09 -9.11 -3.10
CA GLU A 87 -1.75 -9.76 -1.98
C GLU A 87 -0.97 -10.94 -1.36
N LYS A 88 0.05 -11.47 -2.04
CA LYS A 88 0.94 -12.51 -1.48
C LYS A 88 2.15 -11.93 -0.76
N PHE A 89 2.34 -10.61 -0.76
CA PHE A 89 3.40 -9.99 0.01
C PHE A 89 3.05 -10.04 1.50
N PRO A 90 3.94 -10.57 2.37
CA PRO A 90 3.57 -10.86 3.75
C PRO A 90 3.68 -9.63 4.65
N TRP A 91 2.79 -8.64 4.45
CA TRP A 91 2.71 -7.43 5.27
C TRP A 91 2.65 -7.73 6.77
N LYS A 92 1.93 -8.79 7.16
CA LYS A 92 1.87 -9.25 8.55
C LYS A 92 3.22 -9.62 9.14
N ALA A 93 4.09 -10.29 8.37
CA ALA A 93 5.42 -10.66 8.84
C ALA A 93 6.32 -9.42 9.06
N LEU A 94 6.17 -8.39 8.22
CA LEU A 94 6.85 -7.11 8.44
C LEU A 94 6.33 -6.43 9.71
N PHE A 95 5.00 -6.37 9.88
CA PHE A 95 4.36 -5.75 11.03
C PHE A 95 4.75 -6.43 12.35
N GLU A 96 4.70 -7.77 12.41
CA GLU A 96 5.14 -8.56 13.58
C GLU A 96 6.62 -8.33 13.91
N ALA A 97 7.44 -8.02 12.89
CA ALA A 97 8.82 -7.64 13.08
C ALA A 97 9.03 -6.18 13.50
N GLY A 98 7.97 -5.36 13.60
CA GLY A 98 8.04 -3.93 13.94
C GLY A 98 8.27 -3.01 12.75
N VAL A 99 7.98 -3.46 11.53
CA VAL A 99 8.09 -2.68 10.29
C VAL A 99 6.71 -2.47 9.69
N GLY A 100 6.36 -1.21 9.44
CA GLY A 100 5.11 -0.87 8.78
C GLY A 100 3.89 -0.94 9.71
N HIS A 101 2.72 -0.75 9.12
CA HIS A 101 1.45 -0.69 9.82
C HIS A 101 0.52 -1.77 9.31
N LEU A 102 -0.15 -2.48 10.22
CA LEU A 102 -1.23 -3.38 9.89
C LEU A 102 -2.38 -3.12 10.86
N VAL A 103 -3.60 -3.25 10.36
CA VAL A 103 -4.82 -3.25 11.18
C VAL A 103 -5.44 -4.64 11.15
N GLU A 104 -5.80 -5.15 12.32
CA GLU A 104 -6.56 -6.39 12.39
C GLU A 104 -7.89 -6.24 11.65
N ALA A 105 -8.29 -7.30 10.95
CA ALA A 105 -9.58 -7.31 10.27
C ALA A 105 -10.70 -7.26 11.31
N ALA A 106 -11.55 -6.24 11.23
CA ALA A 106 -12.74 -6.17 12.04
C ALA A 106 -13.66 -7.38 11.72
N PRO A 107 -14.42 -7.90 12.70
CA PRO A 107 -15.38 -8.97 12.46
C PRO A 107 -16.36 -8.59 11.36
N LEU A 108 -16.67 -9.55 10.47
CA LEU A 108 -17.67 -9.35 9.43
C LEU A 108 -19.02 -9.05 10.08
N ARG A 109 -19.55 -7.85 9.84
CA ARG A 109 -20.90 -7.47 10.24
C ARG A 109 -21.88 -8.04 9.22
N ARG A 110 -23.00 -8.59 9.68
CA ARG A 110 -24.12 -8.96 8.80
C ARG A 110 -24.76 -7.67 8.29
N GLY A 111 -24.85 -7.50 6.97
CA GLY A 111 -25.39 -6.29 6.35
C GLY A 111 -25.11 -6.24 4.84
N ALA A 112 -25.60 -5.19 4.19
CA ALA A 112 -25.26 -4.92 2.80
C ALA A 112 -23.76 -4.58 2.69
N VAL A 113 -23.10 -5.17 1.68
CA VAL A 113 -21.71 -4.81 1.34
C VAL A 113 -21.78 -3.66 0.36
N LEU A 114 -20.99 -2.61 0.61
CA LEU A 114 -20.83 -1.50 -0.32
C LEU A 114 -20.32 -2.00 -1.66
N LYS A 115 -20.98 -1.59 -2.74
CA LYS A 115 -20.67 -2.02 -4.10
C LYS A 115 -20.79 -0.86 -5.08
N ALA A 116 -20.21 -1.05 -6.26
CA ALA A 116 -20.29 -0.09 -7.34
C ALA A 116 -21.73 0.35 -7.61
N GLY A 117 -21.93 1.67 -7.71
CA GLY A 117 -23.24 2.29 -7.90
C GLY A 117 -24.01 2.64 -6.63
N ASP A 118 -23.56 2.21 -5.45
CA ASP A 118 -24.14 2.66 -4.19
C ASP A 118 -23.89 4.17 -3.98
N ALA A 119 -24.90 4.87 -3.46
CA ALA A 119 -24.85 6.31 -3.18
C ALA A 119 -25.46 6.60 -1.80
N ASN A 120 -24.64 6.63 -0.75
CA ASN A 120 -25.12 6.76 0.63
C ASN A 120 -24.02 7.25 1.60
N ALA A 121 -24.40 7.55 2.84
CA ALA A 121 -23.49 8.04 3.88
C ALA A 121 -22.41 7.02 4.29
N GLU A 122 -22.63 5.72 4.07
CA GLU A 122 -21.63 4.68 4.37
C GLU A 122 -20.49 4.71 3.33
N VAL A 123 -20.80 5.02 2.06
CA VAL A 123 -19.78 5.27 1.04
C VAL A 123 -18.98 6.52 1.37
N GLU A 124 -19.64 7.61 1.77
CA GLU A 124 -18.98 8.85 2.18
C GLU A 124 -18.03 8.60 3.37
N ALA A 125 -18.46 7.81 4.35
CA ALA A 125 -17.65 7.42 5.49
C ALA A 125 -16.43 6.58 5.06
N LEU A 126 -16.61 5.61 4.14
CA LEU A 126 -15.51 4.81 3.59
C LEU A 126 -14.47 5.70 2.88
N GLN A 127 -14.92 6.58 1.99
CA GLN A 127 -14.06 7.52 1.27
C GLN A 127 -13.31 8.44 2.24
N SER A 128 -14.00 8.96 3.26
CA SER A 128 -13.40 9.79 4.30
C SER A 128 -12.30 9.06 5.07
N MET A 129 -12.51 7.79 5.42
CA MET A 129 -11.51 6.98 6.12
C MET A 129 -10.30 6.65 5.24
N LEU A 130 -10.51 6.35 3.95
CA LEU A 130 -9.42 6.14 2.99
C LEU A 130 -8.61 7.41 2.77
N ALA A 131 -9.29 8.55 2.61
CA ALA A 131 -8.66 9.86 2.47
C ALA A 131 -7.86 10.25 3.71
N LEU A 132 -8.42 10.04 4.90
CA LEU A 132 -7.74 10.27 6.18
C LEU A 132 -6.50 9.38 6.34
N TYR A 133 -6.57 8.14 5.85
CA TYR A 133 -5.43 7.22 5.90
C TYR A 133 -4.30 7.62 4.94
N GLY A 134 -4.61 8.30 3.84
CA GLY A 134 -3.61 8.87 2.92
C GLY A 134 -3.88 8.64 1.44
N TYR A 135 -4.91 7.88 1.08
CA TYR A 135 -5.28 7.64 -0.32
C TYR A 135 -5.89 8.89 -0.95
N GLY A 136 -5.56 9.15 -2.22
CA GLY A 136 -6.21 10.20 -3.00
C GLY A 136 -7.57 9.72 -3.50
N VAL A 137 -8.62 9.88 -2.72
CA VAL A 137 -10.01 9.58 -3.10
C VAL A 137 -10.89 10.80 -2.84
N GLU A 138 -11.84 11.06 -3.75
CA GLU A 138 -12.84 12.11 -3.58
C GLU A 138 -13.96 11.63 -2.65
N ILE A 139 -14.44 12.52 -1.78
CA ILE A 139 -15.54 12.22 -0.86
C ILE A 139 -16.84 12.68 -1.54
N SER A 140 -17.38 11.83 -2.41
CA SER A 140 -18.58 12.10 -3.21
C SER A 140 -19.85 11.46 -2.64
N GLY A 141 -19.69 10.47 -1.75
CA GLY A 141 -20.79 9.61 -1.29
C GLY A 141 -21.27 8.62 -2.35
N TYR A 142 -20.62 8.56 -3.53
CA TYR A 142 -20.94 7.65 -4.62
C TYR A 142 -19.81 6.65 -4.83
N PHE A 143 -20.13 5.35 -4.83
CA PHE A 143 -19.15 4.27 -4.99
C PHE A 143 -18.82 4.15 -6.49
N ASP A 144 -17.96 5.04 -6.94
CA ASP A 144 -17.49 5.10 -8.31
C ASP A 144 -16.32 4.14 -8.59
N ARG A 145 -15.87 4.13 -9.84
CA ARG A 145 -14.76 3.29 -10.27
C ARG A 145 -13.46 3.64 -9.55
N HIS A 146 -13.25 4.92 -9.21
CA HIS A 146 -12.04 5.34 -8.50
C HIS A 146 -12.02 4.83 -7.05
N THR A 147 -13.15 4.91 -6.36
CA THR A 147 -13.35 4.32 -5.03
C THR A 147 -13.09 2.82 -5.06
N GLU A 148 -13.62 2.09 -6.06
CA GLU A 148 -13.36 0.66 -6.24
C GLU A 148 -11.86 0.35 -6.36
N ILE A 149 -11.16 1.09 -7.21
CA ILE A 149 -9.71 0.95 -7.43
C ILE A 149 -8.92 1.16 -6.13
N VAL A 150 -9.27 2.19 -5.35
CA VAL A 150 -8.62 2.49 -4.07
C VAL A 150 -8.92 1.40 -3.04
N VAL A 151 -10.15 0.91 -2.99
CA VAL A 151 -10.53 -0.21 -2.10
C VAL A 151 -9.74 -1.47 -2.44
N GLU A 152 -9.60 -1.82 -3.73
CA GLU A 152 -8.79 -2.97 -4.13
C GLU A 152 -7.32 -2.82 -3.73
N ALA A 153 -6.74 -1.62 -3.89
CA ALA A 153 -5.37 -1.34 -3.47
C ALA A 153 -5.20 -1.50 -1.95
N PHE A 154 -6.12 -0.92 -1.18
CA PHE A 154 -6.16 -1.06 0.27
C PHE A 154 -6.27 -2.53 0.69
N GLN A 155 -7.16 -3.30 0.06
CA GLN A 155 -7.32 -4.72 0.37
C GLN A 155 -6.05 -5.51 0.07
N ARG A 156 -5.34 -5.26 -1.04
CA ARG A 156 -4.06 -5.95 -1.35
C ARG A 156 -2.99 -5.74 -0.27
N HIS A 157 -3.03 -4.63 0.46
CA HIS A 157 -2.11 -4.38 1.57
C HIS A 157 -2.61 -5.04 2.86
N PHE A 158 -3.88 -4.85 3.20
CA PHE A 158 -4.40 -5.19 4.53
C PHE A 158 -5.13 -6.54 4.61
N ARG A 159 -5.30 -7.28 3.52
CA ARG A 159 -6.10 -8.53 3.47
C ARG A 159 -5.41 -9.66 2.72
#